data_AF-A0A5C7V961-F1
#
_entry.id   AF-A0A5C7V961-F1
#
_cell.length_a   1.000
_cell.length_b   1.000
_cell.length_c   1.000
_cell.angle_alpha   90.00
_cell.angle_beta   90.00
_cell.angle_gamma   90.00
#
_symmetry.space_group_name_H-M   'P 1'
#
loop_
_entity.id
_entity.type
_entity.pdbx_description
1 polymer ?
#
loop_
_entity_poly.entity_id
_entity_poly.type
_entity_poly.pdbx_seq_one_letter_code
_entity_poly.pdbx_strand_id
1 'polypeptide(L)'
;MLRRQSSATWLLMAHVGLVLYASLYPFWPWRWPPGMGLPWLLSLPWPQRFWSFDLEVNLVGYVPLGLLGYAAAVRSGWGRGAGLLLGLLPGPLLSFLMETLQFFLPGRVPSLSDWALNSAGSTLGVLLGLVLHALGGLRHWEDLRDHWFGASSAPALALLALWPLALLYPTPLPFGLGQWLPWWRETLVDTLDGTPWALHWGPAVTLQHDLPPGLEALATALGVLAPMLLALAIARPGLRRVALILGGLGLGLLGTATATAMNIGPDHAWAWLTDATRPGLVLGGVLALLACLLPSRVCAALGALALCALISIVSLAPSDPYLALNVQAWENGRFVNLYGLTRWLAWTWPFVALAWLLARLVQRGE
;
A
#
# COMPACT_ATOMS: atom_id res chain seq x y z
N MET A 1 9.38 -21.61 -23.43
CA MET A 1 9.89 -21.02 -22.17
C MET A 1 8.74 -20.28 -21.50
N LEU A 2 8.27 -20.76 -20.34
CA LEU A 2 7.22 -20.07 -19.57
C LEU A 2 7.71 -18.66 -19.20
N ARG A 3 7.00 -17.62 -19.64
CA ARG A 3 7.26 -16.23 -19.26
C ARG A 3 7.13 -16.12 -17.74
N ARG A 4 8.25 -16.03 -17.03
CA ARG A 4 8.26 -15.84 -15.58
C ARG A 4 7.74 -14.44 -15.27
N GLN A 5 6.69 -14.33 -14.45
CA GLN A 5 6.18 -13.03 -14.02
C GLN A 5 7.22 -12.33 -13.12
N SER A 6 7.62 -11.11 -13.52
CA SER A 6 8.58 -10.30 -12.78
C SER A 6 7.89 -9.59 -11.62
N SER A 7 8.49 -9.61 -10.42
CA SER A 7 8.01 -8.78 -9.30
C SER A 7 8.12 -7.29 -9.62
N ALA A 8 9.05 -6.90 -10.50
CA ALA A 8 9.15 -5.53 -10.99
C ALA A 8 7.88 -5.06 -11.71
N THR A 9 7.17 -5.95 -12.40
CA THR A 9 5.91 -5.59 -13.08
C THR A 9 4.81 -5.23 -12.08
N TRP A 10 4.66 -6.02 -11.02
CA TRP A 10 3.65 -5.76 -9.98
C TRP A 10 3.99 -4.52 -9.15
N LEU A 11 5.27 -4.34 -8.81
CA LEU A 11 5.74 -3.12 -8.15
C LEU A 11 5.56 -1.89 -9.05
N LEU A 12 5.81 -2.02 -10.36
CA LEU A 12 5.55 -0.95 -11.32
C LEU A 12 4.08 -0.56 -11.34
N MET A 13 3.17 -1.53 -11.41
CA MET A 13 1.73 -1.28 -11.39
C MET A 13 1.28 -0.62 -10.09
N ALA A 14 1.80 -1.07 -8.94
CA ALA A 14 1.54 -0.44 -7.64
C ALA A 14 2.04 1.02 -7.62
N HIS A 15 3.23 1.28 -8.17
CA HIS A 15 3.80 2.61 -8.26
C HIS A 15 3.05 3.53 -9.22
N VAL A 16 2.52 3.01 -10.33
CA VAL A 16 1.61 3.76 -11.22
C VAL A 16 0.33 4.13 -10.46
N GLY A 17 -0.26 3.19 -9.72
CA GLY A 17 -1.43 3.47 -8.87
C GLY A 17 -1.16 4.56 -7.83
N LEU A 18 0.03 4.54 -7.22
CA LEU A 18 0.50 5.57 -6.29
C LEU A 18 0.57 6.95 -6.94
N VAL A 19 1.17 7.04 -8.14
CA VAL A 19 1.28 8.29 -8.90
C VAL A 19 -0.10 8.84 -9.26
N LEU A 20 -0.99 8.00 -9.80
CA LEU A 20 -2.37 8.39 -10.12
C LEU A 20 -3.08 8.95 -8.89
N TYR A 21 -2.93 8.28 -7.75
CA TYR A 21 -3.55 8.70 -6.50
C TYR A 21 -3.03 10.07 -6.04
N ALA A 22 -1.71 10.21 -5.91
CA ALA A 22 -1.07 11.43 -5.40
C ALA A 22 -1.37 12.64 -6.30
N SER A 23 -1.52 12.40 -7.61
CA SER A 23 -1.76 13.46 -8.60
C SER A 23 -3.21 13.91 -8.64
N LEU A 24 -4.16 12.99 -8.47
CA LEU A 24 -5.58 13.26 -8.71
C LEU A 24 -6.40 13.45 -7.43
N TYR A 25 -5.90 13.09 -6.24
CA TYR A 25 -6.58 13.37 -4.98
C TYR A 25 -6.90 14.88 -4.85
N PRO A 26 -8.10 15.30 -4.40
CA PRO A 26 -9.20 14.53 -3.81
C PRO A 26 -10.16 13.86 -4.81
N PHE A 27 -9.82 13.78 -6.10
CA PHE A 27 -10.61 13.19 -7.21
C PHE A 27 -11.91 13.92 -7.55
N TRP A 28 -12.35 14.89 -6.76
CA TRP A 28 -13.59 15.65 -6.97
C TRP A 28 -13.51 17.00 -6.24
N PRO A 29 -14.18 18.06 -6.73
CA PRO A 29 -14.96 18.14 -7.96
C PRO A 29 -14.12 18.33 -9.23
N TRP A 30 -14.60 17.81 -10.36
CA TRP A 30 -14.07 18.18 -11.67
C TRP A 30 -14.76 19.45 -12.17
N ARG A 31 -13.98 20.44 -12.60
CA ARG A 31 -14.49 21.72 -13.12
C ARG A 31 -13.64 22.19 -14.30
N TRP A 32 -14.28 22.59 -15.38
CA TRP A 32 -13.58 23.25 -16.48
C TRP A 32 -13.15 24.67 -16.06
N PRO A 33 -11.86 25.03 -16.11
CA PRO A 33 -11.42 26.37 -15.74
C PRO A 33 -12.02 27.44 -16.66
N PRO A 34 -12.63 28.51 -16.11
CA PRO A 34 -13.21 29.58 -16.91
C PRO A 34 -12.16 30.20 -17.84
N GLY A 35 -12.49 30.33 -19.14
CA GLY A 35 -11.60 30.94 -20.13
C GLY A 35 -10.46 30.04 -20.65
N MET A 36 -10.36 28.79 -20.19
CA MET A 36 -9.36 27.85 -20.72
C MET A 36 -9.80 27.26 -22.07
N GLY A 37 -8.95 27.44 -23.08
CA GLY A 37 -9.12 26.82 -24.40
C GLY A 37 -8.37 25.49 -24.54
N LEU A 38 -8.76 24.66 -25.52
CA LEU A 38 -8.12 23.36 -25.79
C LEU A 38 -6.59 23.38 -25.95
N PRO A 39 -5.95 24.40 -26.57
CA PRO A 39 -4.50 24.43 -26.72
C PRO A 39 -3.74 24.39 -25.38
N TRP A 40 -4.36 24.89 -24.31
CA TRP A 40 -3.77 24.90 -22.97
C TRP A 40 -3.58 23.49 -22.39
N LEU A 41 -4.34 22.50 -22.85
CA LEU A 41 -4.18 21.10 -22.43
C LEU A 41 -2.83 20.52 -22.88
N LEU A 42 -2.21 21.13 -23.88
CA LEU A 42 -0.90 20.74 -24.40
C LEU A 42 0.26 21.59 -23.85
N SER A 43 -0.03 22.64 -23.07
CA SER A 43 0.97 23.57 -22.56
C SER A 43 0.92 23.66 -21.04
N LEU A 44 1.94 23.13 -20.37
CA LEU A 44 2.09 23.27 -18.93
C LEU A 44 2.77 24.60 -18.59
N PRO A 45 2.23 25.40 -17.66
CA PRO A 45 2.86 26.64 -17.23
C PRO A 45 4.05 26.36 -16.30
N TRP A 46 5.03 27.26 -16.30
CA TRP A 46 6.06 27.25 -15.25
C TRP A 46 5.46 27.79 -13.94
N PRO A 47 5.70 27.17 -12.78
CA PRO A 47 5.08 27.61 -11.54
C PRO A 47 5.64 28.94 -11.05
N GLN A 48 4.79 29.76 -10.43
CA GLN A 48 5.19 31.04 -9.85
C GLN A 48 5.95 30.89 -8.52
N ARG A 49 5.78 29.76 -7.83
CA ARG A 49 6.47 29.43 -6.58
C ARG A 49 7.09 28.04 -6.73
N PHE A 50 8.35 27.92 -6.34
CA PHE A 50 9.14 26.71 -6.51
C PHE A 50 9.85 26.40 -5.20
N TRP A 51 9.53 25.27 -4.56
CA TRP A 51 10.15 24.86 -3.29
C TRP A 51 11.14 23.71 -3.51
N SER A 52 12.21 23.66 -2.71
CA SER A 52 13.18 22.57 -2.78
C SER A 52 12.58 21.20 -2.44
N PHE A 53 11.53 21.17 -1.62
CA PHE A 53 10.81 19.94 -1.32
C PHE A 53 10.12 19.36 -2.56
N ASP A 54 9.55 20.21 -3.42
CA ASP A 54 8.90 19.78 -4.66
C ASP A 54 9.93 19.17 -5.62
N LEU A 55 11.15 19.72 -5.63
CA LEU A 55 12.28 19.16 -6.37
C LEU A 55 12.59 17.72 -5.96
N GLU A 56 12.73 17.49 -4.65
CA GLU A 56 13.10 16.18 -4.11
C GLU A 56 12.00 15.14 -4.34
N VAL A 57 10.75 15.47 -4.03
CA VAL A 57 9.63 14.51 -4.12
C VAL A 57 9.32 14.14 -5.57
N ASN A 58 9.26 15.10 -6.49
CA ASN A 58 8.95 14.84 -7.89
C ASN A 58 10.09 14.06 -8.59
N LEU A 59 11.35 14.44 -8.32
CA LEU A 59 12.50 13.72 -8.88
C LEU A 59 12.59 12.29 -8.32
N VAL A 60 12.67 12.15 -6.99
CA VAL A 60 12.87 10.84 -6.34
C VAL A 60 11.64 9.94 -6.51
N GLY A 61 10.44 10.52 -6.47
CA GLY A 61 9.18 9.80 -6.61
C GLY A 61 9.03 9.07 -7.95
N TYR A 62 9.65 9.57 -9.02
CA TYR A 62 9.59 8.94 -10.35
C TYR A 62 10.79 8.03 -10.68
N VAL A 63 11.87 8.04 -9.89
CA VAL A 63 12.99 7.09 -10.06
C VAL A 63 12.55 5.63 -10.10
N PRO A 64 11.68 5.14 -9.18
CA PRO A 64 11.21 3.76 -9.22
C PRO A 64 10.47 3.43 -10.51
N LEU A 65 9.74 4.38 -11.10
CA LEU A 65 8.93 4.13 -12.29
C LEU A 65 9.80 3.74 -13.49
N GLY A 66 10.86 4.50 -13.76
CA GLY A 66 11.79 4.19 -14.85
C GLY A 66 12.64 2.93 -14.58
N LEU A 67 13.10 2.76 -13.34
CA LEU A 67 13.84 1.56 -12.93
C LEU A 67 13.01 0.29 -13.11
N LEU A 68 11.78 0.29 -12.58
CA LEU A 68 10.89 -0.86 -12.61
C LEU A 68 10.37 -1.12 -14.02
N GLY A 69 10.12 -0.08 -14.83
CA GLY A 69 9.76 -0.20 -16.24
C GLY A 69 10.85 -0.91 -17.05
N TYR A 70 12.10 -0.45 -16.91
CA TYR A 70 13.25 -1.09 -17.53
C TYR A 70 13.43 -2.53 -17.06
N ALA A 71 13.44 -2.75 -15.74
CA ALA A 71 13.64 -4.07 -15.16
C ALA A 71 12.52 -5.05 -15.55
N ALA A 72 11.26 -4.61 -15.57
CA ALA A 72 10.12 -5.43 -15.96
C ALA A 72 10.26 -5.98 -17.38
N ALA A 73 10.67 -5.13 -18.35
CA ALA A 73 10.84 -5.55 -19.74
C ALA A 73 11.98 -6.56 -19.89
N VAL A 74 13.16 -6.22 -19.35
CA VAL A 74 14.37 -7.04 -19.47
C VAL A 74 14.16 -8.42 -18.83
N ARG A 75 13.55 -8.45 -17.64
CA ARG A 75 13.24 -9.70 -16.91
C ARG A 75 12.13 -10.51 -17.55
N SER A 76 11.24 -9.88 -18.31
CA SER A 76 10.23 -10.57 -19.11
C SER A 76 10.78 -11.11 -20.44
N GLY A 77 12.08 -10.93 -20.70
CA GLY A 77 12.77 -11.40 -21.90
C GLY A 77 12.59 -10.50 -23.13
N TRP A 78 12.12 -9.26 -22.97
CA TRP A 78 11.83 -8.36 -24.10
C TRP A 78 13.08 -7.63 -24.64
N GLY A 79 14.24 -7.87 -24.02
CA GLY A 79 15.52 -7.29 -24.42
C GLY A 79 15.72 -5.85 -23.97
N ARG A 80 16.93 -5.31 -24.22
CA ARG A 80 17.34 -3.98 -23.74
C ARG A 80 16.57 -2.83 -24.38
N GLY A 81 16.27 -2.92 -25.68
CA GLY A 81 15.52 -1.88 -26.40
C GLY A 81 14.11 -1.67 -25.86
N ALA A 82 13.36 -2.75 -25.65
CA ALA A 82 12.06 -2.69 -25.00
C ALA A 82 12.16 -2.19 -23.55
N GLY A 83 13.24 -2.53 -22.82
CA GLY A 83 13.53 -1.98 -21.50
C GLY A 83 13.70 -0.47 -21.50
N LEU A 84 14.48 0.07 -22.44
CA LEU A 84 14.63 1.52 -22.60
C LEU A 84 13.30 2.19 -22.92
N LEU A 85 12.52 1.61 -23.84
CA LEU A 85 11.19 2.12 -24.21
C LEU A 85 10.24 2.18 -23.00
N LEU A 86 10.12 1.07 -22.25
CA LEU A 86 9.23 0.97 -21.09
C LEU A 86 9.74 1.73 -19.86
N GLY A 87 11.04 2.02 -19.78
CA GLY A 87 11.60 2.84 -18.71
C GLY A 87 11.52 4.34 -18.98
N LEU A 88 11.65 4.77 -20.24
CA LEU A 88 11.77 6.19 -20.60
C LEU A 88 10.43 6.83 -20.99
N LEU A 89 9.49 6.09 -21.58
CA LEU A 89 8.24 6.69 -22.09
C LEU A 89 7.10 6.78 -21.07
N PRO A 90 6.76 5.72 -20.30
CA PRO A 90 5.57 5.74 -19.47
C PRO A 90 5.59 6.82 -18.39
N GLY A 91 6.75 7.13 -17.81
CA GLY A 91 6.86 8.14 -16.75
C GLY A 91 6.53 9.56 -17.21
N PRO A 92 7.23 10.10 -18.22
CA PRO A 92 6.91 11.41 -18.80
C PRO A 92 5.48 11.50 -19.32
N LEU A 93 4.96 10.45 -19.97
CA LEU A 93 3.59 10.43 -20.49
C LEU A 93 2.55 10.43 -19.38
N LEU A 94 2.75 9.59 -18.35
CA LEU A 94 1.87 9.53 -17.19
C LEU A 94 1.89 10.86 -16.43
N SER A 95 3.07 11.44 -16.19
CA SER A 95 3.18 12.74 -15.54
C SER A 95 2.48 13.82 -16.36
N PHE A 96 2.71 13.87 -17.67
CA PHE A 96 2.04 14.86 -18.53
C PHE A 96 0.52 14.74 -18.44
N LEU A 97 0.00 13.52 -18.55
CA LEU A 97 -1.44 13.26 -18.42
C LEU A 97 -1.97 13.71 -17.05
N MET A 98 -1.24 13.45 -15.97
CA MET A 98 -1.63 13.87 -14.62
C MET A 98 -1.66 15.39 -14.48
N GLU A 99 -0.61 16.08 -14.93
CA GLU A 99 -0.55 17.55 -14.94
C GLU A 99 -1.69 18.14 -15.78
N THR A 100 -1.98 17.56 -16.96
CA THR A 100 -3.10 18.02 -17.79
C THR A 100 -4.45 17.78 -17.11
N LEU A 101 -4.65 16.64 -16.44
CA LEU A 101 -5.90 16.36 -15.72
C LEU A 101 -6.08 17.29 -14.51
N GLN A 102 -5.00 17.73 -13.88
CA GLN A 102 -5.05 18.65 -12.75
C GLN A 102 -5.62 20.03 -13.10
N PHE A 103 -5.64 20.44 -14.38
CA PHE A 103 -6.39 21.64 -14.78
C PHE A 103 -7.86 21.58 -14.35
N PHE A 104 -8.43 20.39 -14.31
CA PHE A 104 -9.84 20.20 -13.99
C PHE A 104 -10.11 20.01 -12.49
N LEU A 105 -9.09 19.98 -11.65
CA LEU A 105 -9.21 19.72 -10.21
C LEU A 105 -8.91 21.00 -9.42
N PRO A 106 -9.92 21.62 -8.79
CA PRO A 106 -9.71 22.80 -7.96
C PRO A 106 -8.71 22.52 -6.83
N GLY A 107 -7.73 23.42 -6.66
CA GLY A 107 -6.68 23.29 -5.65
C GLY A 107 -5.41 22.56 -6.14
N ARG A 108 -5.40 22.04 -7.36
CA ARG A 108 -4.18 21.56 -8.03
C ARG A 108 -3.70 22.60 -9.05
N VAL A 109 -2.38 22.71 -9.18
CA VAL A 109 -1.74 23.66 -10.10
C VAL A 109 -0.83 22.85 -11.01
N PRO A 110 -1.22 22.66 -12.29
CA PRO A 110 -0.36 22.02 -13.27
C PRO A 110 0.97 22.73 -13.41
N SER A 111 2.05 21.96 -13.55
CA SER A 111 3.41 22.46 -13.46
C SER A 111 4.34 21.82 -14.49
N LEU A 112 4.92 22.65 -15.35
CA LEU A 112 5.95 22.22 -16.29
C LEU A 112 7.21 21.74 -15.56
N SER A 113 7.54 22.36 -14.42
CA SER A 113 8.69 21.92 -13.64
C SER A 113 8.47 20.54 -13.05
N ASP A 114 7.26 20.23 -12.61
CA ASP A 114 6.93 18.93 -12.01
C ASP A 114 7.03 17.85 -13.08
N TRP A 115 6.45 18.10 -14.27
CA TRP A 115 6.64 17.23 -15.42
C TRP A 115 8.11 17.01 -15.78
N ALA A 116 8.92 18.07 -15.81
CA ALA A 116 10.34 17.97 -16.12
C ALA A 116 11.11 17.15 -15.08
N LEU A 117 10.82 17.36 -13.79
CA LEU A 117 11.44 16.63 -12.68
C LEU A 117 11.02 15.17 -12.62
N ASN A 118 9.74 14.89 -12.82
CA ASN A 118 9.21 13.54 -12.92
C ASN A 118 9.85 12.79 -14.10
N SER A 119 10.02 13.47 -15.23
CA SER A 119 10.69 12.92 -16.42
C SER A 119 12.18 12.66 -16.17
N ALA A 120 12.88 13.59 -15.51
CA ALA A 120 14.27 13.41 -15.11
C ALA A 120 14.42 12.24 -14.12
N GLY A 121 13.52 12.13 -13.14
CA GLY A 121 13.47 11.05 -12.16
C GLY A 121 13.31 9.70 -12.85
N SER A 122 12.33 9.56 -13.74
CA SER A 122 12.14 8.36 -14.55
C SER A 122 13.40 8.01 -15.35
N THR A 123 14.06 9.01 -15.95
CA THR A 123 15.31 8.81 -16.70
C THR A 123 16.44 8.31 -15.80
N LEU A 124 16.63 8.91 -14.62
CA LEU A 124 17.59 8.43 -13.62
C LEU A 124 17.30 6.99 -13.18
N GLY A 125 16.02 6.64 -13.03
CA GLY A 125 15.58 5.27 -12.80
C GLY A 125 16.04 4.29 -13.87
N VAL A 126 15.92 4.66 -15.14
CA VAL A 126 16.41 3.84 -16.25
C VAL A 126 17.93 3.70 -16.21
N LEU A 127 18.66 4.79 -15.96
CA LEU A 127 20.12 4.76 -15.82
C LEU A 127 20.55 3.83 -14.68
N LEU A 128 19.88 3.90 -13.54
CA LEU A 128 20.09 2.97 -12.43
C LEU A 128 19.78 1.53 -12.84
N GLY A 129 18.69 1.31 -13.58
CA GLY A 129 18.33 -0.01 -14.11
C GLY A 129 19.38 -0.58 -15.06
N LEU A 130 19.97 0.26 -15.92
CA LEU A 130 21.07 -0.11 -16.81
C LEU A 130 22.33 -0.48 -16.03
N VAL A 131 22.70 0.31 -15.02
CA VAL A 131 23.85 0.02 -14.13
C VAL A 131 23.62 -1.30 -13.39
N LEU A 132 22.45 -1.48 -12.77
CA LEU A 132 22.11 -2.73 -12.08
C LEU A 132 22.06 -3.93 -13.01
N HIS A 133 21.63 -3.76 -14.26
CA HIS A 133 21.67 -4.83 -15.24
C HIS A 133 23.09 -5.17 -15.68
N ALA A 134 23.93 -4.16 -15.92
CA ALA A 134 25.33 -4.32 -16.32
C ALA A 134 26.17 -4.99 -15.22
N LEU A 135 25.93 -4.63 -13.96
CA LEU A 135 26.58 -5.23 -12.78
C LEU A 135 26.00 -6.60 -12.41
N GLY A 136 25.03 -7.12 -13.16
CA GLY A 136 24.37 -8.40 -12.87
C GLY A 136 23.41 -8.38 -11.67
N GLY A 137 23.15 -7.22 -11.06
CA GLY A 137 22.26 -7.03 -9.92
C GLY A 137 20.82 -7.51 -10.17
N LEU A 138 20.29 -7.32 -11.39
CA LEU A 138 18.94 -7.84 -11.73
C LEU A 138 18.87 -9.38 -11.69
N ARG A 139 19.95 -10.05 -12.10
CA ARG A 139 20.07 -11.51 -12.06
C ARG A 139 20.35 -11.99 -10.64
N HIS A 140 21.23 -11.32 -9.91
CA HIS A 140 21.48 -11.59 -8.50
C HIS A 140 20.19 -11.50 -7.67
N TRP A 141 19.34 -10.51 -7.95
CA TRP A 141 18.02 -10.41 -7.33
C TRP A 141 17.09 -11.56 -7.69
N GLU A 142 17.16 -12.10 -8.92
CA GLU A 142 16.44 -13.32 -9.30
C GLU A 142 16.93 -14.53 -8.52
N ASP A 143 18.24 -14.70 -8.45
CA ASP A 143 18.85 -15.81 -7.74
C ASP A 143 18.52 -15.76 -6.25
N LEU A 144 18.57 -14.57 -5.63
CA LEU A 144 18.13 -14.34 -4.26
C LEU A 144 16.64 -14.64 -4.09
N ARG A 145 15.77 -14.10 -4.96
CA ARG A 145 14.33 -14.35 -4.86
C ARG A 145 14.02 -15.84 -4.99
N ASP A 146 14.60 -16.50 -5.98
CA ASP A 146 14.41 -17.92 -6.23
C ASP A 146 15.04 -18.78 -5.12
N HIS A 147 16.08 -18.29 -4.44
CA HIS A 147 16.65 -18.90 -3.24
C HIS A 147 15.69 -18.82 -2.04
N TRP A 148 15.02 -17.69 -1.84
CA TRP A 148 14.14 -17.49 -0.68
C TRP A 148 12.71 -17.99 -0.90
N PHE A 149 12.19 -17.89 -2.14
CA PHE A 149 10.78 -18.08 -2.44
C PHE A 149 10.54 -19.14 -3.53
N GLY A 150 9.32 -19.68 -3.54
CA GLY A 150 8.83 -20.58 -4.58
C GLY A 150 8.39 -19.84 -5.86
N ALA A 151 7.94 -20.61 -6.85
CA ALA A 151 7.35 -20.06 -8.07
C ALA A 151 6.13 -19.18 -7.76
N SER A 152 5.86 -18.20 -8.64
CA SER A 152 4.71 -17.28 -8.53
C SER A 152 4.63 -16.49 -7.21
N SER A 153 5.78 -16.09 -6.65
CA SER A 153 5.90 -15.29 -5.42
C SER A 153 5.76 -13.78 -5.63
N ALA A 154 5.86 -13.31 -6.88
CA ALA A 154 5.93 -11.88 -7.21
C ALA A 154 4.75 -11.03 -6.67
N PRO A 155 3.46 -11.39 -6.83
CA PRO A 155 2.37 -10.58 -6.31
C PRO A 155 2.35 -10.53 -4.77
N ALA A 156 2.66 -11.64 -4.11
CA ALA A 156 2.73 -11.68 -2.65
C ALA A 156 3.89 -10.84 -2.10
N LEU A 157 5.03 -10.77 -2.78
CA LEU A 157 6.12 -9.86 -2.40
C LEU A 157 5.69 -8.40 -2.50
N ALA A 158 4.91 -8.03 -3.52
CA ALA A 158 4.34 -6.68 -3.61
C ALA A 158 3.38 -6.40 -2.45
N LEU A 159 2.51 -7.35 -2.10
CA LEU A 159 1.63 -7.22 -0.93
C LEU A 159 2.41 -7.08 0.38
N LEU A 160 3.46 -7.88 0.58
CA LEU A 160 4.31 -7.78 1.77
C LEU A 160 5.05 -6.45 1.85
N ALA A 161 5.50 -5.89 0.72
CA ALA A 161 6.13 -4.58 0.67
C ALA A 161 5.13 -3.44 0.96
N LEU A 162 3.86 -3.60 0.56
CA LEU A 162 2.80 -2.64 0.80
C LEU A 162 2.26 -2.67 2.23
N TRP A 163 2.40 -3.78 2.96
CA TRP A 163 1.83 -3.92 4.30
C TRP A 163 2.35 -2.89 5.33
N PRO A 164 3.66 -2.64 5.48
CA PRO A 164 4.15 -1.61 6.41
C PRO A 164 3.67 -0.20 6.02
N LEU A 165 3.49 0.06 4.72
CA LEU A 165 2.93 1.33 4.23
C LEU A 165 1.45 1.45 4.58
N ALA A 166 0.71 0.34 4.59
CA ALA A 166 -0.68 0.30 5.02
C ALA A 166 -0.80 0.64 6.52
N LEU A 167 0.18 0.23 7.34
CA LEU A 167 0.23 0.53 8.77
C LEU A 167 0.52 2.00 9.09
N LEU A 168 0.94 2.82 8.11
CA LEU A 168 1.08 4.27 8.29
C LEU A 168 -0.27 4.98 8.48
N TYR A 169 -1.37 4.35 8.06
CA TYR A 169 -2.70 4.85 8.35
C TYR A 169 -3.03 4.65 9.83
N PRO A 170 -3.46 5.70 10.55
CA PRO A 170 -3.85 5.57 11.95
C PRO A 170 -5.13 4.73 12.06
N THR A 171 -4.99 3.48 12.45
CA THR A 171 -6.11 2.58 12.73
C THR A 171 -6.49 2.61 14.21
N PRO A 172 -7.79 2.47 14.55
CA PRO A 172 -8.26 2.36 15.94
C PRO A 172 -7.62 1.19 16.72
N LEU A 173 -7.28 0.12 16.00
CA LEU A 173 -6.60 -1.06 16.53
C LEU A 173 -5.23 -1.19 15.87
N PRO A 174 -4.12 -1.32 16.62
CA PRO A 174 -2.81 -1.60 16.03
C PRO A 174 -2.84 -2.88 15.19
N PHE A 175 -2.30 -2.81 13.97
CA PHE A 175 -2.33 -3.87 12.95
C PHE A 175 -3.73 -4.25 12.41
N GLY A 176 -4.79 -3.57 12.86
CA GLY A 176 -6.18 -3.80 12.48
C GLY A 176 -6.54 -3.17 11.14
N LEU A 177 -6.16 -3.81 10.04
CA LEU A 177 -6.48 -3.37 8.68
C LEU A 177 -7.86 -3.89 8.22
N GLY A 178 -8.49 -3.19 7.26
CA GLY A 178 -9.71 -3.69 6.58
C GLY A 178 -11.05 -3.05 6.99
N GLN A 179 -11.05 -1.81 7.48
CA GLN A 179 -12.25 -1.10 7.97
C GLN A 179 -13.20 -0.57 6.87
N TRP A 180 -13.69 -1.44 5.99
CA TRP A 180 -14.67 -1.05 4.96
C TRP A 180 -16.11 -0.94 5.48
N LEU A 181 -16.49 -1.77 6.45
CA LEU A 181 -17.89 -1.90 6.87
C LEU A 181 -18.48 -0.62 7.48
N PRO A 182 -17.78 0.12 8.37
CA PRO A 182 -18.32 1.37 8.92
C PRO A 182 -18.66 2.39 7.83
N TRP A 183 -17.74 2.58 6.87
CA TRP A 183 -17.93 3.50 5.76
C TRP A 183 -19.10 3.10 4.84
N TRP A 184 -19.20 1.82 4.47
CA TRP A 184 -20.33 1.33 3.68
C TRP A 184 -21.66 1.49 4.43
N ARG A 185 -21.67 1.23 5.74
CA ARG A 185 -22.86 1.38 6.57
C ARG A 185 -23.34 2.83 6.58
N GLU A 186 -22.46 3.77 6.88
CA GLU A 186 -22.78 5.21 6.89
C GLU A 186 -23.27 5.66 5.51
N THR A 187 -22.54 5.30 4.44
CA THR A 187 -22.92 5.66 3.07
C THR A 187 -24.28 5.09 2.68
N LEU A 188 -24.59 3.84 3.05
CA LEU A 188 -25.88 3.21 2.77
C LEU A 188 -27.02 3.83 3.59
N VAL A 189 -26.77 4.21 4.85
CA VAL A 189 -27.77 4.90 5.67
C VAL A 189 -28.07 6.27 5.08
N ASP A 190 -27.05 7.07 4.79
CA ASP A 190 -27.21 8.42 4.25
C ASP A 190 -27.86 8.42 2.86
N THR A 191 -27.52 7.45 2.00
CA THR A 191 -28.10 7.38 0.64
C THR A 191 -29.52 6.86 0.60
N LEU A 192 -29.92 6.04 1.57
CA LEU A 192 -31.27 5.51 1.68
C LEU A 192 -32.16 6.36 2.60
N ASP A 193 -31.60 7.36 3.28
CA ASP A 193 -32.37 8.27 4.11
C ASP A 193 -33.42 9.00 3.27
N GLY A 194 -34.63 9.11 3.81
CA GLY A 194 -35.79 9.64 3.10
C GLY A 194 -36.38 8.73 1.99
N THR A 195 -35.90 7.48 1.84
CA THR A 195 -36.50 6.48 0.93
C THR A 195 -37.31 5.42 1.68
N PRO A 196 -38.23 4.67 1.02
CA PRO A 196 -38.92 3.54 1.64
C PRO A 196 -37.99 2.40 2.12
N TRP A 197 -36.73 2.41 1.70
CA TRP A 197 -35.70 1.45 2.09
C TRP A 197 -34.75 1.99 3.15
N ALA A 198 -35.11 3.09 3.83
CA ALA A 198 -34.31 3.69 4.89
C ALA A 198 -33.88 2.63 5.92
N LEU A 199 -32.57 2.53 6.10
CA LEU A 199 -31.96 1.57 7.03
C LEU A 199 -31.91 2.19 8.42
N HIS A 200 -32.90 1.89 9.24
CA HIS A 200 -32.84 2.18 10.67
C HIS A 200 -32.14 1.03 11.38
N TRP A 201 -30.81 1.05 11.38
CA TRP A 201 -30.06 0.24 12.32
C TRP A 201 -30.50 0.71 13.72
N GLY A 202 -31.00 -0.21 14.58
CA GLY A 202 -31.26 0.12 15.99
C GLY A 202 -29.99 0.68 16.65
N PRO A 203 -30.05 1.24 17.89
CA PRO A 203 -28.87 1.78 18.57
C PRO A 203 -27.75 0.75 18.44
N ALA A 204 -26.77 1.09 17.60
CA ALA A 204 -26.04 0.05 16.92
C ALA A 204 -25.28 -0.79 17.94
N VAL A 205 -25.10 -2.06 17.64
CA VAL A 205 -23.96 -2.84 18.15
C VAL A 205 -22.66 -2.29 17.52
N THR A 206 -22.52 -0.98 17.39
CA THR A 206 -21.25 -0.31 17.59
C THR A 206 -21.07 -0.36 19.09
N LEU A 207 -20.10 -1.12 19.58
CA LEU A 207 -19.71 -0.98 20.96
C LEU A 207 -19.42 0.53 21.17
N GLN A 208 -20.30 1.25 21.89
CA GLN A 208 -20.00 2.59 22.40
C GLN A 208 -18.83 2.55 23.39
N HIS A 209 -18.45 1.34 23.79
CA HIS A 209 -17.38 1.01 24.70
C HIS A 209 -16.19 0.45 23.90
N ASP A 210 -15.00 0.64 24.43
CA ASP A 210 -13.79 0.07 23.87
C ASP A 210 -13.93 -1.44 23.64
N LEU A 211 -13.26 -1.94 22.61
CA LEU A 211 -13.23 -3.38 22.33
C LEU A 211 -12.70 -4.11 23.59
N PRO A 212 -13.32 -5.22 24.03
CA PRO A 212 -12.80 -5.97 25.17
C PRO A 212 -11.30 -6.28 24.98
N PRO A 213 -10.44 -6.13 26.02
CA PRO A 213 -8.99 -6.25 25.88
C PRO A 213 -8.54 -7.56 25.21
N GLY A 214 -9.28 -8.65 25.43
CA GLY A 214 -9.00 -9.94 24.78
C GLY A 214 -9.26 -9.94 23.27
N LEU A 215 -10.28 -9.23 22.79
CA LEU A 215 -10.56 -9.08 21.35
C LEU A 215 -9.56 -8.11 20.69
N GLU A 216 -9.12 -7.07 21.39
CA GLU A 216 -8.03 -6.20 20.92
C GLU A 216 -6.73 -6.99 20.77
N ALA A 217 -6.34 -7.75 21.80
CA ALA A 217 -5.18 -8.65 21.75
C ALA A 217 -5.28 -9.65 20.59
N LEU A 218 -6.46 -10.25 20.39
CA LEU A 218 -6.69 -11.18 19.29
C LEU A 218 -6.59 -10.49 17.92
N ALA A 219 -7.17 -9.30 17.76
CA ALA A 219 -7.07 -8.52 16.53
C ALA A 219 -5.62 -8.17 16.21
N THR A 220 -4.86 -7.68 17.20
CA THR A 220 -3.42 -7.42 17.05
C THR A 220 -2.66 -8.69 16.67
N ALA A 221 -2.93 -9.83 17.34
CA ALA A 221 -2.29 -11.11 17.01
C ALA A 221 -2.57 -11.52 15.57
N LEU A 222 -3.81 -11.40 15.09
CA LEU A 222 -4.20 -11.73 13.72
C LEU A 222 -3.61 -10.76 12.70
N GLY A 223 -3.57 -9.46 13.00
CA GLY A 223 -2.98 -8.42 12.16
C GLY A 223 -1.48 -8.59 11.96
N VAL A 224 -0.78 -9.10 12.98
CA VAL A 224 0.63 -9.52 12.89
C VAL A 224 0.76 -10.86 12.14
N LEU A 225 -0.07 -11.84 12.48
CA LEU A 225 0.05 -13.21 11.97
C LEU A 225 -0.26 -13.32 10.47
N ALA A 226 -1.28 -12.60 9.98
CA ALA A 226 -1.72 -12.67 8.58
C ALA A 226 -0.62 -12.38 7.53
N PRO A 227 0.12 -11.25 7.58
CA PRO A 227 1.22 -10.98 6.65
C PRO A 227 2.38 -11.97 6.82
N MET A 228 2.59 -12.50 8.04
CA MET A 228 3.60 -13.53 8.27
C MET A 228 3.21 -14.85 7.59
N LEU A 229 1.95 -15.27 7.70
CA LEU A 229 1.42 -16.44 7.00
C LEU A 229 1.46 -16.27 5.48
N LEU A 230 1.20 -15.06 4.97
CA LEU A 230 1.38 -14.70 3.55
C LEU A 230 2.84 -14.89 3.11
N ALA A 231 3.82 -14.43 3.90
CA ALA A 231 5.24 -14.63 3.63
C ALA A 231 5.62 -16.13 3.65
N LEU A 232 5.16 -16.88 4.65
CA LEU A 232 5.42 -18.32 4.76
C LEU A 232 4.75 -19.14 3.65
N ALA A 233 3.62 -18.68 3.13
CA ALA A 233 2.94 -19.31 2.00
C ALA A 233 3.81 -19.31 0.73
N ILE A 234 4.69 -18.31 0.56
CA ILE A 234 5.63 -18.22 -0.58
C ILE A 234 7.06 -18.64 -0.27
N ALA A 235 7.44 -18.71 1.00
CA ALA A 235 8.80 -19.02 1.41
C ALA A 235 9.14 -20.51 1.26
N ARG A 236 10.36 -20.78 0.77
CA ARG A 236 10.93 -22.13 0.81
C ARG A 236 11.14 -22.59 2.27
N PRO A 237 11.09 -23.90 2.58
CA PRO A 237 11.36 -24.41 3.92
C PRO A 237 12.79 -24.08 4.42
N GLY A 238 12.95 -23.98 5.75
CA GLY A 238 14.24 -23.76 6.43
C GLY A 238 14.33 -22.45 7.21
N LEU A 239 15.53 -22.12 7.70
CA LEU A 239 15.80 -20.94 8.56
C LEU A 239 15.42 -19.60 7.94
N ARG A 240 15.30 -19.53 6.61
CA ARG A 240 14.81 -18.37 5.86
C ARG A 240 13.43 -17.91 6.33
N ARG A 241 12.58 -18.87 6.72
CA ARG A 241 11.25 -18.58 7.26
C ARG A 241 11.33 -17.78 8.54
N VAL A 242 12.23 -18.15 9.46
CA VAL A 242 12.46 -17.42 10.71
C VAL A 242 12.94 -15.99 10.41
N ALA A 243 13.89 -15.84 9.48
CA ALA A 243 14.36 -14.51 9.07
C ALA A 243 13.24 -13.63 8.48
N LEU A 244 12.33 -14.21 7.69
CA LEU A 244 11.15 -13.50 7.17
C LEU A 244 10.19 -13.08 8.27
N ILE A 245 9.96 -13.94 9.27
CA ILE A 245 9.13 -13.60 10.44
C ILE A 245 9.76 -12.44 11.21
N LEU A 246 11.05 -12.53 11.57
CA LEU A 246 11.73 -11.50 12.35
C LEU A 246 11.80 -10.17 11.60
N GLY A 247 12.14 -10.20 10.31
CA GLY A 247 12.15 -9.01 9.46
C GLY A 247 10.75 -8.40 9.30
N GLY A 248 9.74 -9.23 9.10
CA GLY A 248 8.34 -8.80 9.02
C GLY A 248 7.83 -8.17 10.31
N LEU A 249 8.11 -8.78 11.47
CA LEU A 249 7.80 -8.20 12.78
C LEU A 249 8.49 -6.84 12.95
N GLY A 250 9.79 -6.75 12.64
CA GLY A 250 10.53 -5.49 12.70
C GLY A 250 9.92 -4.40 11.83
N LEU A 251 9.58 -4.71 10.57
CA LEU A 251 8.92 -3.77 9.66
C LEU A 251 7.52 -3.35 10.14
N GLY A 252 6.77 -4.28 10.73
CA GLY A 252 5.47 -3.99 11.34
C GLY A 252 5.58 -3.02 12.51
N LEU A 253 6.49 -3.32 13.45
CA LEU A 253 6.75 -2.46 14.62
C LEU A 253 7.20 -1.06 14.19
N LEU A 254 8.12 -0.97 13.23
CA LEU A 254 8.59 0.32 12.70
C LEU A 254 7.47 1.07 11.98
N GLY A 255 6.65 0.38 11.18
CA GLY A 255 5.52 0.97 10.47
C GLY A 255 4.51 1.58 11.44
N THR A 256 4.06 0.80 12.43
CA THR A 256 3.11 1.27 13.45
C THR A 256 3.71 2.38 14.32
N ALA A 257 4.97 2.26 14.75
CA ALA A 257 5.61 3.30 15.54
C ALA A 257 5.80 4.61 14.75
N THR A 258 6.14 4.52 13.46
CA THR A 258 6.22 5.68 12.57
C THR A 258 4.85 6.32 12.39
N ALA A 259 3.80 5.52 12.21
CA ALA A 259 2.42 6.02 12.12
C ALA A 259 2.01 6.81 13.36
N THR A 260 2.25 6.26 14.56
CA THR A 260 1.95 6.94 15.83
C THR A 260 2.82 8.18 16.02
N ALA A 261 4.10 8.13 15.66
CA ALA A 261 4.99 9.28 15.71
C ALA A 261 4.55 10.43 14.79
N MET A 262 4.06 10.10 13.59
CA MET A 262 3.53 11.09 12.65
C MET A 262 2.19 11.66 13.11
N ASN A 263 1.37 10.86 13.80
CA ASN A 263 0.03 11.27 14.23
C ASN A 263 0.05 12.09 15.53
N ILE A 264 0.78 11.63 16.54
CA ILE A 264 0.76 12.20 17.91
C ILE A 264 2.07 12.94 18.24
N GLY A 265 3.17 12.60 17.56
CA GLY A 265 4.50 13.18 17.79
C GLY A 265 5.55 12.11 18.14
N PRO A 266 6.85 12.38 17.89
CA PRO A 266 7.92 11.38 17.99
C PRO A 266 8.10 10.80 19.40
N ASP A 267 7.83 11.57 20.45
CA ASP A 267 7.92 11.10 21.84
C ASP A 267 6.89 10.01 22.18
N HIS A 268 5.80 9.94 21.40
CA HIS A 268 4.71 8.99 21.56
C HIS A 268 4.76 7.83 20.56
N ALA A 269 5.88 7.62 19.86
CA ALA A 269 6.03 6.57 18.84
C ALA A 269 5.63 5.16 19.34
N TRP A 270 5.74 4.91 20.64
CA TRP A 270 5.43 3.62 21.27
C TRP A 270 4.13 3.61 22.07
N ALA A 271 3.30 4.67 22.00
CA ALA A 271 2.08 4.80 22.79
C ALA A 271 1.02 3.72 22.48
N TRP A 272 1.11 3.09 21.31
CA TRP A 272 0.24 2.00 20.89
C TRP A 272 0.55 0.66 21.60
N LEU A 273 1.67 0.54 22.34
CA LEU A 273 2.03 -0.62 23.16
C LEU A 273 1.33 -0.60 24.52
N THR A 274 0.03 -0.88 24.51
CA THR A 274 -0.84 -0.98 25.68
C THR A 274 -0.78 -2.36 26.32
N ASP A 275 -1.38 -2.51 27.50
CA ASP A 275 -1.50 -3.83 28.16
C ASP A 275 -2.41 -4.80 27.37
N ALA A 276 -3.27 -4.28 26.49
CA ALA A 276 -4.09 -5.09 25.58
C ALA A 276 -3.32 -5.54 24.33
N THR A 277 -2.45 -4.69 23.75
CA THR A 277 -1.78 -5.00 22.48
C THR A 277 -0.51 -5.85 22.65
N ARG A 278 0.22 -5.69 23.76
CA ARG A 278 1.40 -6.50 24.10
C ARG A 278 1.16 -8.02 24.05
N PRO A 279 0.13 -8.59 24.71
CA PRO A 279 -0.12 -10.03 24.62
C PRO A 279 -0.49 -10.45 23.19
N GLY A 280 -1.18 -9.59 22.43
CA GLY A 280 -1.48 -9.82 21.01
C GLY A 280 -0.23 -9.92 20.14
N LEU A 281 0.73 -9.00 20.31
CA LEU A 281 2.02 -9.04 19.62
C LEU A 281 2.79 -10.34 19.91
N VAL A 282 2.87 -10.72 21.20
CA VAL A 282 3.56 -11.94 21.62
C VAL A 282 2.89 -13.17 21.03
N LEU A 283 1.55 -13.27 21.15
CA LEU A 283 0.79 -14.38 20.60
C LEU A 283 0.96 -14.49 19.08
N GLY A 284 0.79 -13.39 18.35
CA GLY A 284 0.97 -13.36 16.90
C GLY A 284 2.38 -13.76 16.47
N GLY A 285 3.40 -13.26 17.16
CA GLY A 285 4.81 -13.60 16.91
C GLY A 285 5.11 -15.08 17.18
N VAL A 286 4.65 -15.62 18.31
CA VAL A 286 4.83 -17.05 18.65
C VAL A 286 4.12 -17.94 17.65
N LEU A 287 2.87 -17.64 17.30
CA LEU A 287 2.12 -18.40 16.29
C LEU A 287 2.80 -18.33 14.91
N ALA A 288 3.36 -17.19 14.53
CA ALA A 288 4.10 -17.04 13.29
C ALA A 288 5.40 -17.87 13.26
N LEU A 289 6.13 -17.93 14.39
CA LEU A 289 7.31 -18.79 14.53
C LEU A 289 6.94 -20.28 14.46
N LEU A 290 5.87 -20.70 15.17
CA LEU A 290 5.36 -22.07 15.08
C LEU A 290 4.91 -22.42 13.66
N ALA A 291 4.29 -21.47 12.95
CA ALA A 291 3.88 -21.66 11.56
C ALA A 291 5.06 -21.89 10.59
N CYS A 292 6.30 -21.61 10.98
CA CYS A 292 7.48 -21.96 10.17
C CYS A 292 7.57 -23.47 9.90
N LEU A 293 7.05 -24.29 10.81
CA LEU A 293 7.03 -25.75 10.73
C LEU A 293 5.94 -26.29 9.78
N LEU A 294 4.98 -25.45 9.40
CA LEU A 294 3.82 -25.88 8.62
C LEU A 294 4.11 -25.86 7.10
N PRO A 295 3.49 -26.75 6.31
CA PRO A 295 3.58 -26.68 4.86
C PRO A 295 3.03 -25.34 4.32
N SER A 296 3.61 -24.83 3.23
CA SER A 296 3.20 -23.55 2.63
C SER A 296 1.71 -23.45 2.30
N ARG A 297 1.07 -24.57 1.93
CA ARG A 297 -0.38 -24.64 1.69
C ARG A 297 -1.19 -24.46 2.96
N VAL A 298 -0.73 -25.02 4.09
CA VAL A 298 -1.37 -24.84 5.40
C VAL A 298 -1.21 -23.39 5.84
N CYS A 299 -0.03 -22.77 5.67
CA CYS A 299 0.14 -21.34 5.93
C CYS A 299 -0.82 -20.49 5.09
N ALA A 300 -1.04 -20.84 3.83
CA ALA A 300 -1.98 -20.10 2.98
C ALA A 300 -3.43 -20.21 3.48
N ALA A 301 -3.87 -21.41 3.89
CA ALA A 301 -5.21 -21.63 4.45
C ALA A 301 -5.41 -20.91 5.78
N LEU A 302 -4.45 -21.03 6.70
CA LEU A 302 -4.46 -20.31 7.97
C LEU A 302 -4.40 -18.80 7.76
N GLY A 303 -3.66 -18.31 6.76
CA GLY A 303 -3.58 -16.89 6.43
C GLY A 303 -4.92 -16.33 5.96
N ALA A 304 -5.62 -17.08 5.08
CA ALA A 304 -6.96 -16.71 4.65
C ALA A 304 -7.95 -16.68 5.83
N LEU A 305 -7.92 -17.70 6.70
CA LEU A 305 -8.75 -17.74 7.91
C LEU A 305 -8.43 -16.58 8.86
N ALA A 306 -7.15 -16.28 9.08
CA ALA A 306 -6.71 -15.18 9.93
C ALA A 306 -7.17 -13.82 9.40
N LEU A 307 -7.11 -13.60 8.08
CA LEU A 307 -7.62 -12.38 7.45
C LEU A 307 -9.15 -12.27 7.59
N CYS A 308 -9.91 -13.35 7.37
CA CYS A 308 -11.36 -13.34 7.57
C CYS A 308 -11.72 -13.00 9.02
N ALA A 309 -11.03 -13.60 10.00
CA ALA A 309 -11.23 -13.32 11.41
C ALA A 309 -10.85 -11.87 11.77
N LEU A 310 -9.70 -11.39 11.27
CA LEU A 310 -9.25 -10.01 11.46
C LEU A 310 -10.27 -9.01 10.92
N ILE A 311 -10.68 -9.17 9.66
CA ILE A 311 -11.66 -8.29 9.02
C ILE A 311 -12.97 -8.29 9.81
N SER A 312 -13.42 -9.46 10.30
CA SER A 312 -14.64 -9.58 11.09
C SER A 312 -14.54 -8.80 12.42
N ILE A 313 -13.44 -8.96 13.18
CA ILE A 313 -13.24 -8.25 14.45
C ILE A 313 -13.10 -6.75 14.21
N VAL A 314 -12.29 -6.35 13.23
CA VAL A 314 -12.05 -4.95 12.87
C VAL A 314 -13.32 -4.26 12.36
N SER A 315 -14.24 -5.01 11.75
CA SER A 315 -15.56 -4.50 11.32
C SER A 315 -16.54 -4.26 12.47
N LEU A 316 -16.28 -4.85 13.64
CA LEU A 316 -17.04 -4.63 14.88
C LEU A 316 -16.40 -3.57 15.78
N ALA A 317 -15.16 -3.17 15.48
CA ALA A 317 -14.45 -2.17 16.25
C ALA A 317 -15.19 -0.83 16.21
N PRO A 318 -15.25 -0.09 17.33
CA PRO A 318 -15.79 1.26 17.33
C PRO A 318 -15.06 2.13 16.29
N SER A 319 -15.81 2.99 15.61
CA SER A 319 -15.18 4.10 14.90
C SER A 319 -14.45 4.95 15.94
N ASP A 320 -13.16 5.23 15.71
CA ASP A 320 -12.37 6.02 16.66
C ASP A 320 -13.06 7.39 16.87
N PRO A 321 -13.49 7.72 18.10
CA PRO A 321 -14.19 8.98 18.39
C PRO A 321 -13.29 10.20 18.13
N TYR A 322 -11.97 10.01 18.10
CA TYR A 322 -10.99 11.03 17.74
C TYR A 322 -10.62 11.00 16.26
N LEU A 323 -11.17 10.08 15.45
CA LEU A 323 -10.92 10.01 14.01
C LEU A 323 -11.26 11.35 13.34
N ALA A 324 -12.34 12.02 13.77
CA ALA A 324 -12.72 13.34 13.24
C ALA A 324 -11.68 14.43 13.59
N LEU A 325 -11.12 14.41 14.80
CA LEU A 325 -10.08 15.34 15.25
C LEU A 325 -8.72 15.06 14.59
N ASN A 326 -8.37 13.78 14.42
CA ASN A 326 -7.18 13.33 13.71
C ASN A 326 -7.29 13.66 12.22
N VAL A 327 -8.42 13.36 11.58
CA VAL A 327 -8.68 13.74 10.18
C VAL A 327 -8.53 15.25 10.00
N GLN A 328 -9.08 16.06 10.90
CA GLN A 328 -8.96 17.52 10.82
C GLN A 328 -7.52 18.03 11.03
N ALA A 329 -6.70 17.38 11.86
CA ALA A 329 -5.28 17.70 12.02
C ALA A 329 -4.45 17.32 10.79
N TRP A 330 -4.80 16.20 10.14
CA TRP A 330 -4.11 15.70 8.94
C TRP A 330 -4.54 16.42 7.65
N GLU A 331 -5.82 16.76 7.51
CA GLU A 331 -6.38 17.53 6.37
C GLU A 331 -5.84 18.96 6.31
N ASN A 332 -5.47 19.54 7.46
CA ASN A 332 -4.82 20.85 7.54
C ASN A 332 -3.27 20.76 7.52
N GLY A 333 -2.70 19.55 7.52
CA GLY A 333 -1.27 19.30 7.59
C GLY A 333 -0.59 19.09 6.24
N ARG A 334 0.76 19.01 6.24
CA ARG A 334 1.58 18.82 5.02
C ARG A 334 1.40 17.44 4.34
N PHE A 335 0.60 16.52 4.90
CA PHE A 335 0.53 15.11 4.50
C PHE A 335 -0.86 14.61 4.06
N VAL A 336 -1.80 15.50 3.68
CA VAL A 336 -3.17 15.12 3.25
C VAL A 336 -3.18 14.00 2.20
N ASN A 337 -2.30 14.10 1.20
CA ASN A 337 -2.19 13.10 0.13
C ASN A 337 -1.71 11.74 0.62
N LEU A 338 -0.82 11.72 1.63
CA LEU A 338 -0.31 10.48 2.22
C LEU A 338 -1.38 9.81 3.08
N TYR A 339 -2.16 10.59 3.82
CA TYR A 339 -3.26 10.08 4.65
C TYR A 339 -4.30 9.34 3.80
N GLY A 340 -4.77 9.96 2.73
CA GLY A 340 -5.76 9.33 1.87
C GLY A 340 -5.24 8.04 1.20
N LEU A 341 -3.99 8.03 0.74
CA LEU A 341 -3.39 6.85 0.12
C LEU A 341 -3.27 5.70 1.13
N THR A 342 -2.67 6.00 2.28
CA THR A 342 -2.45 5.00 3.34
C THR A 342 -3.79 4.48 3.85
N ARG A 343 -4.84 5.30 3.91
CA ARG A 343 -6.23 4.86 4.17
C ARG A 343 -6.71 3.82 3.18
N TRP A 344 -6.65 4.12 1.88
CA TRP A 344 -7.08 3.16 0.85
C TRP A 344 -6.27 1.87 0.91
N LEU A 345 -4.96 1.97 1.15
CA LEU A 345 -4.11 0.82 1.30
C LEU A 345 -4.47 -0.01 2.53
N ALA A 346 -4.64 0.62 3.70
CA ALA A 346 -5.08 -0.01 4.95
C ALA A 346 -6.44 -0.69 4.81
N TRP A 347 -7.35 -0.10 4.05
CA TRP A 347 -8.67 -0.65 3.82
C TRP A 347 -8.65 -1.83 2.84
N THR A 348 -7.90 -1.73 1.75
CA THR A 348 -7.93 -2.72 0.65
C THR A 348 -6.97 -3.88 0.82
N TRP A 349 -5.81 -3.66 1.46
CA TRP A 349 -4.75 -4.65 1.60
C TRP A 349 -5.23 -6.03 2.08
N PRO A 350 -6.01 -6.16 3.17
CA PRO A 350 -6.41 -7.48 3.67
C PRO A 350 -7.33 -8.23 2.70
N PHE A 351 -8.14 -7.52 1.90
CA PHE A 351 -9.00 -8.14 0.89
C PHE A 351 -8.20 -8.64 -0.32
N VAL A 352 -7.22 -7.86 -0.79
CA VAL A 352 -6.35 -8.28 -1.90
C VAL A 352 -5.47 -9.45 -1.46
N ALA A 353 -4.94 -9.41 -0.23
CA ALA A 353 -4.18 -10.52 0.35
C ALA A 353 -5.03 -11.78 0.50
N LEU A 354 -6.28 -11.65 0.96
CA LEU A 354 -7.22 -12.76 1.07
C LEU A 354 -7.52 -13.37 -0.30
N ALA A 355 -7.89 -12.55 -1.29
CA ALA A 355 -8.16 -13.03 -2.65
C ALA A 355 -6.96 -13.77 -3.25
N TRP A 356 -5.75 -13.24 -3.03
CA TRP A 356 -4.52 -13.89 -3.49
C TRP A 356 -4.26 -15.23 -2.78
N LEU A 357 -4.45 -15.30 -1.47
CA LEU A 357 -4.28 -16.54 -0.69
C LEU A 357 -5.28 -17.61 -1.13
N LEU A 358 -6.54 -17.24 -1.34
CA LEU A 358 -7.58 -18.14 -1.87
C LEU A 358 -7.23 -18.64 -3.27
N ALA A 359 -6.79 -17.75 -4.17
CA ALA A 359 -6.36 -18.13 -5.52
C ALA A 359 -5.18 -19.13 -5.48
N ARG A 360 -4.23 -18.94 -4.55
CA ARG A 360 -3.10 -19.87 -4.34
C ARG A 360 -3.54 -21.25 -3.86
N LEU A 361 -4.57 -21.33 -3.02
CA LEU A 361 -5.11 -22.62 -2.55
C LEU A 361 -5.77 -23.42 -3.67
N VAL A 362 -6.42 -22.72 -4.62
CA VAL A 362 -7.07 -23.33 -5.78
C VAL A 362 -6.04 -23.82 -6.82
N GLN A 363 -4.89 -23.16 -6.94
CA GLN A 363 -3.82 -23.61 -7.82
C GLN A 363 -3.28 -24.97 -7.35
N ARG A 364 -3.47 -26.01 -8.19
CA ARG A 364 -2.91 -27.34 -7.94
C ARG A 364 -1.39 -27.21 -7.81
N GLY A 365 -0.85 -27.71 -6.71
CA GLY A 365 0.57 -27.62 -6.41
C GLY A 365 1.34 -28.40 -7.47
N GLU A 366 2.26 -27.70 -8.13
CA GLU A 366 3.41 -28.36 -8.75
C GLU A 366 4.34 -28.90 -7.66
#